data_AF-A0A5C5BT70-F1
#
_entry.id   AF-A0A5C5BT70-F1
#
_cell.length_a   1.000
_cell.length_b   1.000
_cell.length_c   1.000
_cell.angle_alpha   90.00
_cell.angle_beta   90.00
_cell.angle_gamma   90.00
#
_symmetry.space_group_name_H-M   'P 1'
#
loop_
_entity.id
_entity.type
_entity.pdbx_description
1 polymer ?
#
loop_
_entity_poly.entity_id
_entity_poly.type
_entity_poly.pdbx_seq_one_letter_code
_entity_poly.pdbx_strand_id
1 'polypeptide(L)'
;MICPNCQSENKDGAKFCNDCGFPLTGRMAAVAAASTSDATLRSIAADDGPEDVQAGDSDPDFEGAASAVEPESAGEPDASGPLDRSSIPAIDVAGVNVDENGNAFDFGSIGDDEAARAADDLTPFVPRRPDEEPISGRSDFSGFDECLVDAGYVPPKKSWGPGDTMEMPRIEGQAAPKQKEFRAPDANQKKGGKGKIVAIVLVCLLAVGGAAAGVTYYLELWGGKMLPDVVGMTQSDAVYVLESKGFAVHEEKTKSDDTEGVVLLMDPVAGSREEEGSEVTIHVSEARTIPDVAGKQRDEAAALLEKDGFEKVSFVTEKSNEREGLVLGIAPEAGSKAAAGTEITVTVAVPFTVPDVKGKTWDEASKMLTDEGYEPVVSYVYDDSVPAGTVLGTTPEADAKADSGSTVTVSVALSRGAELEQAALSYLGGLRDSGSTVTVGGTAYLVESVDAVKYEGGETTSFTITGKAVTSLDGETVYGSSKQKSGAIVWTSDNAIASIS
;
A
#
# COMPACT_ATOMS: atom_id res chain seq x y z
N MET A 1 21.65 -1.50 -40.52
CA MET A 1 21.44 -2.62 -39.54
C MET A 1 20.04 -2.55 -38.94
N ILE A 2 19.33 -3.68 -38.79
CA ILE A 2 17.95 -3.70 -38.22
C ILE A 2 18.03 -4.04 -36.72
N CYS A 3 17.29 -3.29 -35.88
CA CYS A 3 17.24 -3.57 -34.45
C CYS A 3 16.49 -4.88 -34.15
N PRO A 4 17.07 -5.83 -33.37
CA PRO A 4 16.38 -7.07 -33.04
C PRO A 4 15.20 -6.88 -32.09
N ASN A 5 15.15 -5.77 -31.35
CA ASN A 5 14.10 -5.49 -30.39
C ASN A 5 12.87 -4.78 -31.01
N CYS A 6 13.08 -3.73 -31.81
CA CYS A 6 11.99 -2.93 -32.37
C CYS A 6 11.89 -2.95 -33.90
N GLN A 7 12.76 -3.71 -34.57
CA GLN A 7 12.81 -3.85 -36.04
C GLN A 7 13.03 -2.55 -36.83
N SER A 8 13.39 -1.43 -36.19
CA SER A 8 13.67 -0.19 -36.90
C SER A 8 15.04 -0.20 -37.59
N GLU A 9 15.12 0.51 -38.72
CA GLU A 9 16.32 0.58 -39.55
C GLU A 9 17.31 1.61 -39.00
N ASN A 10 18.54 1.18 -38.72
CA ASN A 10 19.58 2.04 -38.15
C ASN A 10 20.79 2.14 -39.07
N LYS A 11 21.50 3.27 -38.98
CA LYS A 11 22.73 3.57 -39.74
C LYS A 11 23.82 2.52 -39.46
N ASP A 12 24.59 2.20 -40.50
CA ASP A 12 25.68 1.23 -40.38
C ASP A 12 26.78 1.76 -39.45
N GLY A 13 27.17 0.93 -38.47
CA GLY A 13 28.13 1.28 -37.42
C GLY A 13 27.53 1.93 -36.16
N ALA A 14 26.20 2.09 -36.07
CA ALA A 14 25.55 2.60 -34.85
C ALA A 14 25.69 1.61 -33.67
N LYS A 15 26.13 2.12 -32.50
CA LYS A 15 26.29 1.31 -31.28
C LYS A 15 24.98 1.02 -30.57
N PHE A 16 23.98 1.90 -30.71
CA PHE A 16 22.66 1.80 -30.09
C PHE A 16 21.57 2.10 -31.12
N CYS A 17 20.37 1.54 -30.92
CA CYS A 17 19.18 1.81 -31.71
C CYS A 17 18.72 3.27 -31.52
N ASN A 18 18.42 3.97 -32.61
CA ASN A 18 17.97 5.36 -32.53
C ASN A 18 16.55 5.51 -31.96
N ASP A 19 15.69 4.49 -32.09
CA ASP A 19 14.32 4.52 -31.54
C ASP A 19 14.24 4.02 -30.10
N CYS A 20 14.76 2.81 -29.86
CA CYS A 20 14.55 2.12 -28.58
C CYS A 20 15.80 2.08 -27.68
N GLY A 21 16.93 2.64 -28.11
CA GLY A 21 18.17 2.64 -27.33
C GLY A 21 18.88 1.28 -27.20
N PHE A 22 18.38 0.22 -27.84
CA PHE A 22 18.94 -1.13 -27.72
C PHE A 22 20.38 -1.21 -28.26
N PRO A 23 21.34 -1.82 -27.53
CA PRO A 23 22.73 -1.94 -27.99
C PRO A 23 22.83 -2.89 -29.20
N LEU A 24 23.34 -2.39 -30.33
CA LEU A 24 23.45 -3.14 -31.59
C LEU A 24 24.83 -3.78 -31.78
N THR A 25 25.84 -3.36 -31.02
CA THR A 25 27.21 -3.86 -31.16
C THR A 25 27.92 -4.00 -29.81
N GLY A 26 28.81 -4.98 -29.68
CA GLY A 26 29.62 -5.21 -28.47
C GLY A 26 29.03 -6.22 -27.49
N ARG A 27 29.73 -6.45 -26.37
CA ARG A 27 29.34 -7.47 -25.36
C ARG A 27 27.95 -7.21 -24.76
N MET A 28 27.54 -5.95 -24.63
CA MET A 28 26.21 -5.60 -24.11
C MET A 28 25.07 -6.00 -25.06
N ALA A 29 25.31 -6.04 -26.38
CA ALA A 29 24.35 -6.54 -27.36
C ALA A 29 24.13 -8.06 -27.23
N ALA A 30 25.18 -8.81 -26.94
CA ALA A 30 25.11 -10.26 -26.75
C ALA A 30 24.35 -10.66 -25.46
N VAL A 31 24.53 -9.90 -24.37
CA VAL A 31 23.80 -10.11 -23.12
C VAL A 31 22.32 -9.73 -23.28
N ALA A 32 22.03 -8.60 -23.92
CA ALA A 32 20.66 -8.16 -24.16
C ALA A 32 19.88 -9.08 -25.13
N ALA A 33 20.55 -9.66 -26.13
CA ALA A 33 19.94 -10.63 -27.05
C ALA A 33 19.57 -11.96 -26.35
N ALA A 34 20.38 -12.40 -25.38
CA ALA A 34 20.10 -13.61 -24.60
C ALA A 34 18.83 -13.46 -23.74
N SER A 35 18.56 -12.27 -23.22
CA SER A 35 17.34 -11.99 -22.45
C SER A 35 16.06 -11.95 -23.31
N THR A 36 16.17 -11.61 -24.59
CA THR A 36 15.00 -11.58 -25.50
C THR A 36 14.60 -12.95 -26.07
N SER A 37 15.55 -13.91 -26.13
CA SER A 37 15.27 -15.28 -26.61
C SER A 37 14.47 -16.14 -25.61
N ASP A 38 14.49 -15.81 -24.32
CA ASP A 38 13.71 -16.52 -23.29
C ASP A 38 12.21 -16.15 -23.35
N ALA A 39 11.89 -14.92 -23.76
CA ALA A 39 10.52 -14.43 -23.91
C ALA A 39 9.78 -15.00 -25.13
N THR A 40 10.49 -15.60 -26.11
CA THR A 40 9.87 -16.11 -27.36
C THR A 40 9.63 -17.63 -27.33
N LEU A 41 10.12 -18.35 -26.31
CA LEU A 41 9.89 -19.79 -26.14
C LEU A 41 8.62 -20.14 -25.36
N ARG A 42 7.90 -19.14 -24.81
CA ARG A 42 6.65 -19.35 -24.06
C ARG A 42 5.37 -19.32 -24.90
N SER A 43 5.46 -19.18 -26.22
CA SER A 43 4.28 -19.08 -27.10
C SER A 43 4.17 -20.17 -28.18
N ILE A 44 4.91 -21.27 -28.10
CA ILE A 44 4.74 -22.43 -29.02
C ILE A 44 4.85 -23.74 -28.24
N ALA A 45 3.79 -24.11 -27.53
CA ALA A 45 3.58 -25.48 -27.07
C ALA A 45 2.08 -25.73 -26.85
N ALA A 46 1.37 -25.96 -27.95
CA ALA A 46 0.09 -26.66 -27.98
C ALA A 46 0.16 -27.68 -29.12
N ASP A 47 -0.44 -28.85 -28.88
CA ASP A 47 -0.60 -30.02 -29.77
C ASP A 47 0.62 -30.94 -30.00
N ASP A 48 0.64 -32.09 -29.30
CA ASP A 48 0.23 -33.42 -29.82
C ASP A 48 0.78 -34.53 -28.89
N GLY A 49 -0.06 -35.49 -28.49
CA GLY A 49 0.35 -36.72 -27.78
C GLY A 49 0.73 -37.85 -28.76
N PRO A 50 0.63 -39.14 -28.36
CA PRO A 50 1.20 -39.81 -27.18
C PRO A 50 2.10 -41.00 -27.59
N GLU A 51 3.09 -41.41 -26.78
CA GLU A 51 3.71 -42.75 -26.94
C GLU A 51 4.05 -43.41 -25.60
N ASP A 52 3.70 -44.70 -25.56
CA ASP A 52 3.85 -45.70 -24.50
C ASP A 52 5.29 -45.88 -24.00
N VAL A 53 5.49 -46.00 -22.68
CA VAL A 53 6.46 -46.97 -22.11
C VAL A 53 5.95 -47.50 -20.76
N GLN A 54 6.02 -48.83 -20.65
CA GLN A 54 5.56 -49.68 -19.55
C GLN A 54 6.45 -49.65 -18.29
N ALA A 55 5.81 -50.04 -17.19
CA ALA A 55 6.31 -50.84 -16.07
C ALA A 55 7.35 -50.23 -15.11
N GLY A 56 6.86 -49.82 -13.95
CA GLY A 56 7.63 -49.72 -12.71
C GLY A 56 6.93 -50.56 -11.63
N ASP A 57 7.63 -51.60 -11.17
CA ASP A 57 7.22 -52.55 -10.15
C ASP A 57 7.00 -51.91 -8.77
N SER A 58 5.89 -52.32 -8.18
CA SER A 58 5.57 -52.62 -6.78
C SER A 58 6.69 -52.47 -5.73
N ASP A 59 6.45 -51.59 -4.76
CA ASP A 59 6.82 -51.76 -3.34
C ASP A 59 5.82 -50.97 -2.47
N PRO A 60 5.02 -51.65 -1.62
CA PRO A 60 4.45 -51.03 -0.44
C PRO A 60 5.00 -51.73 0.82
N ASP A 61 5.37 -50.96 1.84
CA ASP A 61 5.11 -51.25 3.26
C ASP A 61 5.97 -50.34 4.15
N PHE A 62 5.39 -49.22 4.60
CA PHE A 62 5.78 -48.66 5.89
C PHE A 62 4.56 -48.05 6.57
N GLU A 63 3.87 -48.90 7.34
CA GLU A 63 2.93 -48.49 8.36
C GLU A 63 3.68 -47.77 9.49
N GLY A 64 3.38 -46.49 9.68
CA GLY A 64 3.79 -45.70 10.83
C GLY A 64 2.56 -45.01 11.42
N ALA A 65 1.71 -45.78 12.08
CA ALA A 65 0.51 -45.31 12.75
C ALA A 65 0.85 -44.27 13.85
N ALA A 66 0.17 -43.14 13.76
CA ALA A 66 0.15 -42.08 14.75
C ALA A 66 -0.37 -42.59 16.10
N SER A 67 0.36 -42.28 17.18
CA SER A 67 -0.18 -42.35 18.52
C SER A 67 -1.11 -41.16 18.76
N ALA A 68 -2.34 -41.49 19.13
CA ALA A 68 -3.34 -40.60 19.64
C ALA A 68 -2.86 -39.89 20.92
N VAL A 69 -3.02 -38.57 20.95
CA VAL A 69 -3.03 -37.77 22.16
C VAL A 69 -4.36 -37.03 22.17
N GLU A 70 -5.21 -37.39 23.13
CA GLU A 70 -6.41 -36.63 23.52
C GLU A 70 -6.01 -35.22 23.98
N PRO A 71 -6.85 -34.21 23.69
CA PRO A 71 -7.03 -33.13 24.64
C PRO A 71 -8.50 -33.01 25.06
N GLU A 72 -8.72 -33.42 26.29
CA GLU A 72 -9.42 -32.70 27.37
C GLU A 72 -10.29 -31.49 26.97
N SER A 73 -11.55 -31.55 27.41
CA SER A 73 -12.54 -30.49 27.34
C SER A 73 -12.09 -29.20 28.03
N ALA A 74 -12.17 -28.08 27.33
CA ALA A 74 -12.25 -26.76 27.92
C ALA A 74 -13.35 -25.96 27.18
N GLY A 75 -14.25 -25.37 27.97
CA GLY A 75 -15.53 -24.84 27.53
C GLY A 75 -15.49 -23.60 26.64
N GLU A 76 -16.62 -23.39 25.98
CA GLU A 76 -17.04 -22.17 25.31
C GLU A 76 -16.86 -20.92 26.18
N PRO A 77 -16.51 -19.78 25.57
CA PRO A 77 -17.07 -18.51 25.99
C PRO A 77 -18.00 -17.92 24.94
N ASP A 78 -19.19 -17.60 25.41
CA ASP A 78 -20.26 -16.87 24.75
C ASP A 78 -19.82 -15.62 23.99
N ALA A 79 -20.38 -15.52 22.78
CA ALA A 79 -20.97 -14.35 22.13
C ALA A 79 -20.58 -12.93 22.61
N SER A 80 -20.00 -12.21 21.65
CA SER A 80 -19.87 -10.75 21.58
C SER A 80 -21.17 -10.00 21.93
N GLY A 81 -21.19 -9.39 23.12
CA GLY A 81 -22.09 -8.30 23.49
C GLY A 81 -21.37 -6.94 23.49
N PRO A 82 -22.09 -5.81 23.41
CA PRO A 82 -21.48 -4.47 23.40
C PRO A 82 -20.76 -4.19 24.73
N LEU A 83 -19.51 -3.72 24.65
CA LEU A 83 -18.65 -3.45 25.80
C LEU A 83 -19.23 -2.36 26.72
N ASP A 84 -19.65 -2.76 27.92
CA ASP A 84 -20.07 -1.85 28.99
C ASP A 84 -18.85 -1.22 29.66
N ARG A 85 -18.64 0.08 29.39
CA ARG A 85 -17.54 0.89 29.93
C ARG A 85 -17.62 1.12 31.45
N SER A 86 -18.72 0.73 32.09
CA SER A 86 -18.95 0.90 33.53
C SER A 86 -18.18 -0.10 34.41
N SER A 87 -17.54 -1.10 33.80
CA SER A 87 -16.85 -2.20 34.50
C SER A 87 -15.32 -2.09 34.48
N ILE A 88 -14.75 -1.00 33.96
CA ILE A 88 -13.29 -0.78 33.96
C ILE A 88 -12.87 -0.26 35.34
N PRO A 89 -12.05 -0.97 36.13
CA PRO A 89 -11.55 -0.44 37.39
C PRO A 89 -10.62 0.74 37.11
N ALA A 90 -10.89 1.88 37.77
CA ALA A 90 -9.99 3.02 37.75
C ALA A 90 -8.66 2.61 38.41
N ILE A 91 -7.57 2.62 37.63
CA ILE A 91 -6.23 2.41 38.13
C ILE A 91 -5.77 3.75 38.73
N ASP A 92 -6.01 3.95 40.02
CA ASP A 92 -5.48 5.10 40.76
C ASP A 92 -4.08 4.73 41.29
N VAL A 93 -3.04 5.04 40.51
CA VAL A 93 -1.66 4.97 40.98
C VAL A 93 -1.34 6.27 41.72
N ALA A 94 -1.18 6.17 43.04
CA ALA A 94 -0.78 7.31 43.87
C ALA A 94 0.61 7.84 43.45
N GLY A 95 0.66 9.06 42.91
CA GLY A 95 1.90 9.81 42.68
C GLY A 95 2.13 10.37 41.26
N VAL A 96 1.20 10.18 40.31
CA VAL A 96 1.45 10.56 38.90
C VAL A 96 0.67 11.81 38.43
N ASN A 97 -0.35 12.27 39.16
CA ASN A 97 -1.21 13.40 38.73
C ASN A 97 -1.27 14.56 39.73
N VAL A 98 -0.12 15.02 40.24
CA VAL A 98 -0.07 16.13 41.20
C VAL A 98 1.11 17.05 40.88
N ASP A 99 0.88 18.36 40.86
CA ASP A 99 1.96 19.35 40.74
C ASP A 99 2.79 19.45 42.05
N GLU A 100 3.91 20.20 42.03
CA GLU A 100 4.80 20.42 43.20
C GLU A 100 4.09 21.04 44.43
N ASN A 101 2.84 21.46 44.29
CA ASN A 101 2.04 22.09 45.34
C ASN A 101 0.90 21.19 45.86
N GLY A 102 0.76 19.96 45.35
CA GLY A 102 -0.24 19.02 45.84
C GLY A 102 -1.61 19.14 45.18
N ASN A 103 -1.74 19.87 44.08
CA ASN A 103 -3.01 20.04 43.37
C ASN A 103 -3.13 19.06 42.20
N ALA A 104 -4.34 18.52 42.00
CA ALA A 104 -4.66 17.71 40.83
C ALA A 104 -4.66 18.58 39.56
N PHE A 105 -4.06 18.09 38.47
CA PHE A 105 -4.07 18.77 37.18
C PHE A 105 -5.51 18.93 36.65
N ASP A 106 -6.01 20.16 36.67
CA ASP A 106 -7.30 20.54 36.10
C ASP A 106 -7.10 20.97 34.64
N PHE A 107 -7.35 20.05 33.69
CA PHE A 107 -7.50 20.40 32.29
C PHE A 107 -8.88 21.01 32.09
N GLY A 108 -8.97 22.32 32.31
CA GLY A 108 -10.17 23.11 32.04
C GLY A 108 -10.67 22.87 30.61
N SER A 109 -12.00 22.83 30.46
CA SER A 109 -12.66 22.62 29.18
C SER A 109 -12.29 23.75 28.21
N ILE A 110 -11.55 23.43 27.15
CA ILE A 110 -11.38 24.34 26.02
C ILE A 110 -12.77 24.53 25.41
N GLY A 111 -13.32 25.74 25.54
CA GLY A 111 -14.56 26.13 24.89
C GLY A 111 -14.37 26.28 23.37
N ASP A 112 -15.41 25.91 22.63
CA ASP A 112 -15.47 25.83 21.16
C ASP A 112 -15.36 27.17 20.39
N ASP A 113 -14.69 28.20 20.91
CA ASP A 113 -14.63 29.53 20.27
C ASP A 113 -13.25 29.95 19.75
N GLU A 114 -12.23 29.07 19.78
CA GLU A 114 -10.88 29.39 19.29
C GLU A 114 -10.43 28.53 18.09
N ALA A 115 -11.39 28.01 17.30
CA ALA A 115 -11.15 27.30 16.03
C ALA A 115 -11.33 28.18 14.78
N ALA A 116 -11.47 29.51 14.92
CA ALA A 116 -11.76 30.41 13.80
C ALA A 116 -10.67 31.47 13.50
N ARG A 117 -9.44 31.33 14.02
CA ARG A 117 -8.34 32.27 13.72
C ARG A 117 -6.97 31.64 13.42
N ALA A 118 -6.95 30.47 12.80
CA ALA A 118 -5.70 29.87 12.31
C ALA A 118 -5.88 29.12 10.97
N ALA A 119 -6.60 29.73 10.02
CA ALA A 119 -6.83 29.14 8.69
C ALA A 119 -6.46 30.11 7.56
N ASP A 120 -5.33 30.81 7.69
CA ASP A 120 -4.81 31.70 6.63
C ASP A 120 -3.27 31.69 6.63
N ASP A 121 -2.62 30.51 6.58
CA ASP A 121 -1.21 30.45 6.16
C ASP A 121 -0.73 29.05 5.72
N LEU A 122 -1.41 28.41 4.77
CA LEU A 122 -0.90 27.17 4.16
C LEU A 122 -1.09 27.19 2.65
N THR A 123 -0.24 27.96 1.96
CA THR A 123 0.01 27.73 0.52
C THR A 123 1.22 26.80 0.34
N PRO A 124 1.13 25.74 -0.48
CA PRO A 124 2.23 24.81 -0.71
C PRO A 124 3.34 25.41 -1.59
N PHE A 125 4.59 25.11 -1.26
CA PHE A 125 5.79 25.50 -1.98
C PHE A 125 5.90 24.79 -3.33
N VAL A 126 5.97 25.55 -4.43
CA VAL A 126 6.19 25.05 -5.79
C VAL A 126 7.63 25.39 -6.23
N PRO A 127 8.47 24.41 -6.63
CA PRO A 127 9.82 24.72 -7.12
C PRO A 127 9.77 25.26 -8.55
N ARG A 128 10.41 26.41 -8.79
CA ARG A 128 10.60 27.00 -10.14
C ARG A 128 11.81 26.39 -10.86
N ARG A 129 11.66 26.21 -12.19
CA ARG A 129 12.73 25.84 -13.13
C ARG A 129 13.74 26.99 -13.35
N PRO A 130 14.99 26.67 -13.75
CA PRO A 130 16.05 27.66 -13.93
C PRO A 130 16.13 28.14 -15.40
N ASP A 131 15.27 29.06 -15.78
CA ASP A 131 15.36 29.78 -17.05
C ASP A 131 14.51 31.04 -17.02
N GLU A 132 14.97 32.09 -16.32
CA GLU A 132 14.63 33.49 -16.60
C GLU A 132 15.56 34.48 -15.84
N GLU A 133 15.80 35.62 -16.48
CA GLU A 133 16.82 36.65 -16.27
C GLU A 133 16.72 37.47 -14.94
N PRO A 134 17.74 38.27 -14.56
CA PRO A 134 18.05 38.56 -13.16
C PRO A 134 17.12 39.62 -12.58
N ILE A 135 16.52 39.28 -11.45
CA ILE A 135 15.77 40.22 -10.63
C ILE A 135 16.77 41.09 -9.86
N SER A 136 16.74 42.38 -10.14
CA SER A 136 17.46 43.42 -9.40
C SER A 136 16.96 43.49 -7.95
N GLY A 137 17.54 42.66 -7.08
CA GLY A 137 17.36 42.73 -5.64
C GLY A 137 18.20 43.87 -5.07
N ARG A 138 17.61 45.06 -4.97
CA ARG A 138 18.14 46.16 -4.17
C ARG A 138 18.13 45.69 -2.71
N SER A 139 19.30 45.59 -2.10
CA SER A 139 19.45 45.43 -0.66
C SER A 139 18.71 46.55 0.06
N ASP A 140 17.80 46.18 0.95
CA ASP A 140 17.13 47.10 1.86
C ASP A 140 18.12 47.52 2.95
N PHE A 141 18.56 48.78 2.90
CA PHE A 141 19.43 49.42 3.88
C PHE A 141 18.63 50.34 4.83
N SER A 142 17.39 49.99 5.16
CA SER A 142 16.52 50.76 6.07
C SER A 142 16.98 50.82 7.54
N GLY A 143 18.24 50.50 7.84
CA GLY A 143 18.85 50.61 9.18
C GLY A 143 20.09 51.51 9.28
N PHE A 144 20.54 52.15 8.20
CA PHE A 144 21.75 53.00 8.22
C PHE A 144 21.58 54.25 7.35
N ASP A 145 20.60 55.10 7.67
CA ASP A 145 20.59 56.48 7.17
C ASP A 145 19.78 57.40 8.10
N GLU A 146 20.29 57.61 9.31
CA GLU A 146 19.83 58.68 10.20
C GLU A 146 21.01 59.56 10.60
N CYS A 147 21.61 60.17 9.57
CA CYS A 147 22.51 61.32 9.70
C CYS A 147 22.19 62.32 8.57
N LEU A 148 20.90 62.62 8.38
CA LEU A 148 20.46 63.78 7.62
C LEU A 148 20.21 64.93 8.59
N VAL A 149 21.09 65.93 8.48
CA VAL A 149 21.06 67.20 9.19
C VAL A 149 19.66 67.79 9.15
N ASP A 150 19.09 68.03 10.34
CA ASP A 150 17.79 68.66 10.54
C ASP A 150 17.68 69.95 9.71
N ALA A 151 16.69 70.02 8.82
CA ALA A 151 16.45 71.16 7.92
C ALA A 151 15.89 72.41 8.64
N GLY A 152 15.98 72.46 9.97
CA GLY A 152 15.62 73.59 10.83
C GLY A 152 16.81 74.31 11.48
N TYR A 153 18.06 73.92 11.18
CA TYR A 153 19.22 74.55 11.82
C TYR A 153 19.50 75.95 11.26
N VAL A 154 19.02 76.98 11.97
CA VAL A 154 19.44 78.37 11.78
C VAL A 154 20.64 78.64 12.69
N PRO A 155 21.84 78.91 12.16
CA PRO A 155 22.99 79.22 13.01
C PRO A 155 22.73 80.51 13.80
N PRO A 156 23.07 80.57 15.10
CA PRO A 156 22.92 81.80 15.86
C PRO A 156 23.78 82.90 15.24
N LYS A 157 23.22 84.10 15.08
CA LYS A 157 23.95 85.27 14.61
C LYS A 157 25.15 85.51 15.54
N LYS A 158 26.35 85.64 14.96
CA LYS A 158 27.57 86.06 15.67
C LYS A 158 27.29 87.33 16.47
N SER A 159 27.35 87.26 17.79
CA SER A 159 27.16 88.41 18.70
C SER A 159 28.47 89.10 19.08
N TRP A 160 29.55 88.88 18.34
CA TRP A 160 30.83 89.54 18.63
C TRP A 160 31.08 90.65 17.62
N GLY A 161 30.72 91.87 18.03
CA GLY A 161 31.21 93.10 17.41
C GLY A 161 32.61 93.43 17.95
N PRO A 162 33.50 94.05 17.16
CA PRO A 162 34.78 94.54 17.66
C PRO A 162 34.52 95.76 18.55
N GLY A 163 34.45 95.57 19.87
CA GLY A 163 34.32 96.68 20.81
C GLY A 163 33.61 96.41 22.14
N ASP A 164 33.02 95.23 22.35
CA ASP A 164 32.25 94.97 23.58
C ASP A 164 33.15 94.48 24.73
N THR A 165 33.47 95.40 25.64
CA THR A 165 33.98 95.10 26.99
C THR A 165 32.89 94.45 27.83
N MET A 166 32.98 93.14 28.06
CA MET A 166 32.16 92.49 29.09
C MET A 166 32.81 92.62 30.47
N GLU A 167 32.10 93.29 31.38
CA GLU A 167 32.28 93.15 32.82
C GLU A 167 32.16 91.68 33.24
N MET A 168 33.11 91.21 34.04
CA MET A 168 33.06 89.89 34.66
C MET A 168 32.00 89.84 35.77
N PRO A 169 31.04 88.90 35.74
CA PRO A 169 30.11 88.69 36.84
C PRO A 169 30.86 88.15 38.07
N ARG A 170 30.59 88.76 39.23
CA ARG A 170 31.11 88.35 40.54
C ARG A 170 30.57 86.97 40.90
N ILE A 171 31.45 85.97 40.91
CA ILE A 171 31.14 84.60 41.38
C ILE A 171 30.98 84.66 42.91
N GLU A 172 29.75 84.68 43.38
CA GLU A 172 29.42 84.35 44.76
C GLU A 172 29.41 82.83 44.95
N GLY A 173 30.20 82.33 45.90
CA GLY A 173 29.76 81.23 46.76
C GLY A 173 29.91 79.79 46.30
N GLN A 174 30.90 79.42 45.46
CA GLN A 174 31.28 78.01 45.30
C GLN A 174 32.67 77.72 45.88
N ALA A 175 32.70 76.79 46.84
CA ALA A 175 33.86 76.37 47.59
C ALA A 175 34.97 75.81 46.69
N ALA A 176 36.20 76.24 46.96
CA ALA A 176 37.40 75.89 46.20
C ALA A 176 37.62 74.36 46.12
N PRO A 177 37.98 73.81 44.95
CA PRO A 177 38.47 72.43 44.85
C PRO A 177 39.79 72.31 45.62
N LYS A 178 39.90 71.28 46.47
CA LYS A 178 41.13 70.98 47.22
C LYS A 178 42.32 70.89 46.27
N GLN A 179 43.33 71.69 46.57
CA GLN A 179 44.61 71.76 45.90
C GLN A 179 45.24 70.35 45.84
N LYS A 180 45.42 69.79 44.64
CA LYS A 180 46.32 68.65 44.46
C LYS A 180 47.73 69.18 44.73
N GLU A 181 48.31 68.76 45.86
CA GLU A 181 49.72 69.02 46.16
C GLU A 181 50.58 68.46 45.03
N PHE A 182 51.10 69.37 44.21
CA PHE A 182 52.17 69.08 43.29
C PHE A 182 53.45 68.95 44.13
N ARG A 183 53.70 67.74 44.62
CA ARG A 183 54.96 67.40 45.29
C ARG A 183 56.04 67.38 44.21
N ALA A 184 56.94 68.37 44.24
CA ALA A 184 58.12 68.38 43.40
C ALA A 184 58.90 67.06 43.60
N PRO A 185 59.35 66.38 42.53
CA PRO A 185 60.09 65.12 42.69
C PRO A 185 61.39 65.41 43.45
N ASP A 186 61.51 64.82 44.65
CA ASP A 186 62.73 64.85 45.45
C ASP A 186 63.93 64.36 44.62
N ALA A 187 64.99 65.15 44.58
CA ALA A 187 66.23 64.91 43.83
C ALA A 187 67.10 63.76 44.41
N ASN A 188 66.49 62.78 45.10
CA ASN A 188 67.21 61.66 45.70
C ASN A 188 66.47 60.32 45.56
N GLN A 189 65.88 60.05 44.39
CA GLN A 189 65.55 58.68 44.02
C GLN A 189 66.76 58.00 43.38
N LYS A 190 67.47 57.19 44.19
CA LYS A 190 68.46 56.24 43.67
C LYS A 190 67.81 55.40 42.57
N LYS A 191 68.37 55.49 41.35
CA LYS A 191 68.03 54.69 40.17
C LYS A 191 67.99 53.19 40.50
N GLY A 192 66.82 52.67 40.82
CA GLY A 192 66.51 51.23 40.88
C GLY A 192 66.32 50.62 39.48
N GLY A 193 67.20 50.95 38.53
CA GLY A 193 67.02 50.64 37.10
C GLY A 193 67.23 49.16 36.74
N LYS A 194 67.88 48.37 37.59
CA LYS A 194 68.19 46.96 37.30
C LYS A 194 67.01 46.01 37.60
N GLY A 195 66.20 46.30 38.61
CA GLY A 195 65.02 45.48 38.96
C GLY A 195 63.91 45.55 37.91
N LYS A 196 63.71 46.71 37.28
CA LYS A 196 62.74 46.87 36.18
C LYS A 196 63.19 46.14 34.90
N ILE A 197 64.49 46.13 34.60
CA ILE A 197 65.03 45.39 33.45
C ILE A 197 64.88 43.88 33.68
N VAL A 198 65.19 43.38 34.88
CA VAL A 198 64.99 41.96 35.22
C VAL A 198 63.51 41.57 35.12
N ALA A 199 62.59 42.41 35.61
CA ALA A 199 61.15 42.15 35.48
C ALA A 199 60.68 42.13 34.02
N ILE A 200 61.14 43.05 33.18
CA ILE A 200 60.80 43.09 31.75
C ILE A 200 61.36 41.85 31.02
N VAL A 201 62.61 41.46 31.29
CA VAL A 201 63.22 40.26 30.70
C VAL A 201 62.46 38.99 31.10
N LEU A 202 61.99 38.91 32.35
CA LEU A 202 61.22 37.77 32.85
C LEU A 202 59.82 37.71 32.20
N VAL A 203 59.15 38.85 32.02
CA VAL A 203 57.88 38.94 31.28
C VAL A 203 58.06 38.60 29.81
N CYS A 204 59.13 39.07 29.16
CA CYS A 204 59.43 38.70 27.77
C CYS A 204 59.75 37.21 27.63
N LEU A 205 60.46 36.60 28.58
CA LEU A 205 60.71 35.16 28.58
C LEU A 205 59.43 34.34 28.80
N LEU A 206 58.52 34.81 29.66
CA LEU A 206 57.20 34.19 29.82
C LEU A 206 56.33 34.37 28.58
N ALA A 207 56.40 35.52 27.91
CA ALA A 207 55.69 35.76 26.66
C ALA A 207 56.23 34.89 25.51
N VAL A 208 57.55 34.73 25.41
CA VAL A 208 58.20 33.83 24.44
C VAL A 208 57.92 32.37 24.79
N GLY A 209 57.95 31.99 26.07
CA GLY A 209 57.59 30.65 26.54
C GLY A 209 56.12 30.33 26.30
N GLY A 210 55.22 31.29 26.52
CA GLY A 210 53.79 31.17 26.22
C GLY A 210 53.50 31.11 24.72
N ALA A 211 54.20 31.90 23.91
CA ALA A 211 54.13 31.82 22.46
C ALA A 211 54.70 30.50 21.93
N ALA A 212 55.82 30.03 22.47
CA ALA A 212 56.39 28.73 22.13
C ALA A 212 55.45 27.59 22.53
N ALA A 213 54.86 27.64 23.73
CA ALA A 213 53.86 26.69 24.20
C ALA A 213 52.60 26.69 23.30
N GLY A 214 52.12 27.87 22.91
CA GLY A 214 51.01 28.02 21.97
C GLY A 214 51.33 27.47 20.58
N VAL A 215 52.55 27.69 20.08
CA VAL A 215 53.01 27.13 18.80
C VAL A 215 53.18 25.61 18.89
N THR A 216 53.78 25.07 19.95
CA THR A 216 53.91 23.61 20.12
C THR A 216 52.58 22.91 20.34
N TYR A 217 51.62 23.57 21.00
CA TYR A 217 50.25 23.09 21.15
C TYR A 217 49.49 23.13 19.82
N TYR A 218 49.67 24.19 19.03
CA TYR A 218 49.10 24.31 17.69
C TYR A 218 49.69 23.30 16.71
N LEU A 219 50.99 23.01 16.81
CA LEU A 219 51.67 21.97 16.04
C LEU A 219 51.33 20.55 16.50
N GLU A 220 50.34 20.38 17.38
CA GLU A 220 49.88 19.09 17.91
C GLU A 220 51.02 18.26 18.53
N LEU A 221 52.11 18.90 18.98
CA LEU A 221 53.21 18.15 19.58
C LEU A 221 52.73 17.47 20.86
N TRP A 222 51.96 18.18 21.71
CA TRP A 222 51.41 17.67 22.98
C TRP A 222 49.92 18.05 23.09
N GLY A 223 49.05 17.12 23.53
CA GLY A 223 47.61 17.37 23.76
C GLY A 223 46.63 16.77 22.73
N GLY A 224 46.97 15.64 22.10
CA GLY A 224 46.09 14.90 21.18
C GLY A 224 46.00 15.50 19.76
N LYS A 225 45.43 14.72 18.84
CA LYS A 225 45.18 15.10 17.43
C LYS A 225 43.73 15.58 17.27
N MET A 226 43.51 16.53 16.36
CA MET A 226 42.16 17.00 16.03
C MET A 226 41.42 15.97 15.16
N LEU A 227 40.18 15.64 15.51
CA LEU A 227 39.32 14.78 14.70
C LEU A 227 38.89 15.52 13.43
N PRO A 228 39.18 14.98 12.23
CA PRO A 228 38.66 15.53 10.98
C PRO A 228 37.15 15.32 10.88
N ASP A 229 36.47 16.21 10.16
CA ASP A 229 35.06 16.06 9.83
C ASP A 229 34.89 15.04 8.71
N VAL A 230 34.25 13.92 9.03
CA VAL A 230 33.94 12.83 8.09
C VAL A 230 32.44 12.65 7.88
N VAL A 231 31.60 13.52 8.46
CA VAL A 231 30.15 13.48 8.26
C VAL A 231 29.84 13.81 6.79
N GLY A 232 29.03 12.97 6.15
CA GLY A 232 28.71 13.09 4.72
C GLY A 232 29.74 12.45 3.77
N MET A 233 30.85 11.88 4.28
CA MET A 233 31.79 11.10 3.48
C MET A 233 31.30 9.65 3.30
N THR A 234 31.83 8.97 2.28
CA THR A 234 31.66 7.51 2.15
C THR A 234 32.39 6.81 3.29
N GLN A 235 31.87 5.66 3.73
CA GLN A 235 32.49 4.82 4.76
C GLN A 235 33.99 4.59 4.49
N SER A 236 34.35 4.23 3.27
CA SER A 236 35.75 3.99 2.89
C SER A 236 36.62 5.23 2.99
N ASP A 237 36.10 6.41 2.61
CA ASP A 237 36.86 7.66 2.68
C ASP A 237 36.99 8.13 4.13
N ALA A 238 35.93 8.01 4.93
CA ALA A 238 35.92 8.36 6.34
C ALA A 238 36.94 7.53 7.14
N VAL A 239 36.93 6.20 6.94
CA VAL A 239 37.90 5.29 7.55
C VAL A 239 39.32 5.66 7.14
N TYR A 240 39.57 5.89 5.85
CA TYR A 240 40.89 6.29 5.37
C TYR A 240 41.38 7.60 6.00
N VAL A 241 40.52 8.61 6.10
CA VAL A 241 40.86 9.92 6.68
C VAL A 241 41.17 9.79 8.17
N LEU A 242 40.38 9.02 8.93
CA LEU A 242 40.58 8.81 10.37
C LEU A 242 41.83 7.96 10.65
N GLU A 243 42.02 6.86 9.93
CA GLU A 243 43.20 6.00 10.07
C GLU A 243 44.49 6.71 9.66
N SER A 244 44.44 7.57 8.62
CA SER A 244 45.59 8.40 8.23
C SER A 244 46.04 9.37 9.32
N LYS A 245 45.12 9.73 10.22
CA LYS A 245 45.38 10.55 11.40
C LYS A 245 45.77 9.71 12.62
N GLY A 246 45.74 8.37 12.52
CA GLY A 246 46.11 7.46 13.59
C GLY A 246 44.99 7.20 14.60
N PHE A 247 43.73 7.40 14.23
CA PHE A 247 42.57 6.99 15.04
C PHE A 247 42.14 5.57 14.68
N ALA A 248 41.59 4.84 15.66
CA ALA A 248 40.91 3.57 15.42
C ALA A 248 39.43 3.84 15.08
N VAL A 249 38.85 3.13 14.13
CA VAL A 249 37.47 3.36 13.68
C VAL A 249 36.59 2.19 14.07
N HIS A 250 35.49 2.48 14.76
CA HIS A 250 34.41 1.55 15.01
C HIS A 250 33.22 1.91 14.13
N GLU A 251 32.69 0.94 13.39
CA GLU A 251 31.59 1.17 12.46
C GLU A 251 30.29 0.64 13.04
N GLU A 252 29.32 1.52 13.29
CA GLU A 252 27.98 1.15 13.69
C GLU A 252 27.00 1.44 12.56
N LYS A 253 26.23 0.43 12.13
CA LYS A 253 25.25 0.62 11.07
C LYS A 253 23.93 1.07 11.64
N THR A 254 23.37 2.14 11.11
CA THR A 254 22.09 2.70 11.52
C THR A 254 21.16 2.83 10.32
N LYS A 255 19.93 2.32 10.45
CA LYS A 255 18.91 2.41 9.39
C LYS A 255 18.56 3.88 9.14
N SER A 256 18.83 4.38 7.94
CA SER A 256 18.47 5.75 7.53
C SER A 256 17.90 5.78 6.10
N ASP A 257 17.22 6.87 5.78
CA ASP A 257 16.70 7.17 4.44
C ASP A 257 17.75 7.88 3.55
N ASP A 258 18.91 8.20 4.12
CA ASP A 258 20.05 8.79 3.41
C ASP A 258 20.74 7.80 2.45
N THR A 259 21.68 8.31 1.66
CA THR A 259 22.46 7.50 0.72
C THR A 259 23.26 6.44 1.46
N GLU A 260 23.00 5.17 1.16
CA GLU A 260 23.68 4.03 1.79
C GLU A 260 25.20 4.17 1.76
N GLY A 261 25.84 3.84 2.88
CA GLY A 261 27.30 3.88 3.01
C GLY A 261 27.88 5.28 3.29
N VAL A 262 27.02 6.26 3.60
CA VAL A 262 27.43 7.61 4.04
C VAL A 262 27.42 7.69 5.56
N VAL A 263 28.42 8.36 6.14
CA VAL A 263 28.50 8.63 7.57
C VAL A 263 27.49 9.71 7.97
N LEU A 264 26.57 9.37 8.87
CA LEU A 264 25.53 10.25 9.39
C LEU A 264 26.02 11.03 10.62
N LEU A 265 26.73 10.33 11.50
CA LEU A 265 27.18 10.84 12.78
C LEU A 265 28.52 10.21 13.13
N MET A 266 29.32 10.95 13.89
CA MET A 266 30.55 10.45 14.49
C MET A 266 30.56 10.83 15.98
N ASP A 267 31.07 9.92 16.81
CA ASP A 267 31.30 10.12 18.23
C ASP A 267 32.74 9.69 18.56
N PRO A 268 33.62 10.59 19.04
CA PRO A 268 33.40 12.00 19.36
C PRO A 268 33.22 12.93 18.14
N VAL A 269 32.55 14.07 18.34
CA VAL A 269 32.23 15.04 17.26
C VAL A 269 33.47 15.61 16.59
N ALA A 270 33.35 15.93 15.30
CA ALA A 270 34.40 16.57 14.51
C ALA A 270 35.01 17.80 15.23
N GLY A 271 36.33 17.96 15.11
CA GLY A 271 37.08 19.04 15.74
C GLY A 271 37.36 18.84 17.23
N SER A 272 36.91 17.75 17.85
CA SER A 272 37.37 17.34 19.17
C SER A 272 38.86 16.95 19.14
N ARG A 273 39.55 17.10 20.27
CA ARG A 273 40.93 16.65 20.44
C ARG A 273 40.93 15.35 21.19
N GLU A 274 41.59 14.36 20.61
CA GLU A 274 41.59 13.00 21.14
C GLU A 274 43.00 12.40 21.06
N GLU A 275 43.29 11.42 21.90
CA GLU A 275 44.58 10.74 21.89
C GLU A 275 44.77 9.91 20.60
N GLU A 276 46.02 9.69 20.22
CA GLU A 276 46.34 8.83 19.08
C GLU A 276 45.99 7.39 19.42
N GLY A 277 45.27 6.71 18.53
CA GLY A 277 44.76 5.37 18.72
C GLY A 277 43.42 5.29 19.48
N SER A 278 42.82 6.42 19.88
CA SER A 278 41.46 6.42 20.40
C SER A 278 40.46 5.93 19.36
N GLU A 279 39.41 5.28 19.83
CA GLU A 279 38.34 4.71 19.02
C GLU A 279 37.29 5.79 18.71
N VAL A 280 37.00 5.98 17.43
CA VAL A 280 35.97 6.87 16.91
C VAL A 280 34.87 6.01 16.33
N THR A 281 33.66 6.12 16.90
CA THR A 281 32.49 5.42 16.40
C THR A 281 31.84 6.24 15.30
N ILE A 282 31.72 5.67 14.10
CA ILE A 282 31.00 6.26 12.98
C ILE A 282 29.68 5.52 12.77
N HIS A 283 28.58 6.27 12.70
CA HIS A 283 27.27 5.76 12.35
C HIS A 283 27.10 5.85 10.84
N VAL A 284 27.13 4.69 10.17
CA VAL A 284 26.97 4.59 8.72
C VAL A 284 25.51 4.30 8.39
N SER A 285 24.98 5.04 7.40
CA SER A 285 23.64 4.82 6.87
C SER A 285 23.52 3.45 6.20
N GLU A 286 22.53 2.69 6.64
CA GLU A 286 22.12 1.42 6.04
C GLU A 286 20.68 1.55 5.51
N ALA A 287 20.47 1.11 4.27
CA ALA A 287 19.14 1.13 3.66
C ALA A 287 18.22 0.11 4.34
N ARG A 288 16.94 0.47 4.53
CA ARG A 288 15.93 -0.47 5.05
C ARG A 288 15.60 -1.48 3.97
N THR A 289 15.49 -2.74 4.37
CA THR A 289 15.09 -3.85 3.49
C THR A 289 13.65 -4.22 3.79
N ILE A 290 12.85 -4.42 2.74
CA ILE A 290 11.47 -4.88 2.89
C ILE A 290 11.50 -6.35 3.38
N PRO A 291 10.90 -6.68 4.54
CA PRO A 291 10.83 -8.05 5.02
C PRO A 291 9.94 -8.90 4.10
N ASP A 292 10.23 -10.20 4.04
CA ASP A 292 9.35 -11.15 3.37
C ASP A 292 8.09 -11.39 4.21
N VAL A 293 6.98 -10.89 3.70
CA VAL A 293 5.64 -11.00 4.30
C VAL A 293 4.70 -11.87 3.49
N ALA A 294 5.17 -12.47 2.38
CA ALA A 294 4.36 -13.38 1.59
C ALA A 294 3.94 -14.60 2.42
N GLY A 295 2.68 -15.02 2.30
CA GLY A 295 2.14 -16.14 3.08
C GLY A 295 1.74 -15.81 4.52
N LYS A 296 1.96 -14.59 5.00
CA LYS A 296 1.50 -14.14 6.32
C LYS A 296 0.09 -13.55 6.25
N GLN A 297 -0.55 -13.42 7.41
CA GLN A 297 -1.81 -12.68 7.49
C GLN A 297 -1.58 -11.19 7.34
N ARG A 298 -2.58 -10.47 6.80
CA ARG A 298 -2.55 -9.02 6.61
C ARG A 298 -2.04 -8.25 7.84
N ASP A 299 -2.58 -8.58 9.01
CA ASP A 299 -2.25 -7.84 10.24
C ASP A 299 -0.84 -8.18 10.76
N GLU A 300 -0.36 -9.42 10.53
CA GLU A 300 1.02 -9.80 10.84
C GLU A 300 2.00 -9.12 9.87
N ALA A 301 1.66 -9.06 8.58
CA ALA A 301 2.45 -8.35 7.58
C ALA A 301 2.55 -6.85 7.89
N ALA A 302 1.43 -6.22 8.28
CA ALA A 302 1.40 -4.83 8.71
C ALA A 302 2.34 -4.60 9.90
N ALA A 303 2.25 -5.43 10.94
CA ALA A 303 3.08 -5.31 12.13
C ALA A 303 4.59 -5.49 11.84
N LEU A 304 4.95 -6.36 10.90
CA LEU A 304 6.33 -6.55 10.47
C LEU A 304 6.87 -5.34 9.70
N LEU A 305 6.07 -4.78 8.80
CA LEU A 305 6.43 -3.59 8.03
C LEU A 305 6.59 -2.37 8.94
N GLU A 306 5.67 -2.18 9.89
CA GLU A 306 5.77 -1.11 10.90
C GLU A 306 7.01 -1.28 11.78
N LYS A 307 7.33 -2.52 12.19
CA LYS A 307 8.53 -2.83 12.99
C LYS A 307 9.83 -2.48 12.27
N ASP A 308 9.89 -2.62 10.95
CA ASP A 308 11.05 -2.22 10.14
C ASP A 308 11.06 -0.74 9.75
N GLY A 309 10.05 0.02 10.21
CA GLY A 309 9.95 1.47 10.05
C GLY A 309 9.28 1.91 8.75
N PHE A 310 8.48 1.05 8.11
CA PHE A 310 7.67 1.44 6.96
C PHE A 310 6.32 1.96 7.43
N GLU A 311 6.07 3.26 7.25
CA GLU A 311 4.86 3.92 7.76
C GLU A 311 3.72 3.96 6.73
N LYS A 312 4.03 3.81 5.44
CA LYS A 312 3.06 3.91 4.34
C LYS A 312 2.78 2.56 3.72
N VAL A 313 1.83 1.83 4.30
CA VAL A 313 1.37 0.54 3.78
C VAL A 313 -0.04 0.68 3.22
N SER A 314 -0.20 0.35 1.93
CA SER A 314 -1.47 0.28 1.22
C SER A 314 -1.85 -1.18 1.02
N PHE A 315 -3.12 -1.53 1.27
CA PHE A 315 -3.62 -2.90 1.07
C PHE A 315 -4.55 -2.94 -0.14
N VAL A 316 -4.23 -3.81 -1.10
CA VAL A 316 -5.05 -4.08 -2.28
C VAL A 316 -5.55 -5.51 -2.18
N THR A 317 -6.81 -5.74 -2.54
CA THR A 317 -7.41 -7.08 -2.52
C THR A 317 -7.43 -7.70 -3.90
N GLU A 318 -7.05 -8.96 -4.01
CA GLU A 318 -7.08 -9.72 -5.25
C GLU A 318 -7.74 -11.08 -5.03
N LYS A 319 -8.61 -11.50 -5.96
CA LYS A 319 -9.32 -12.78 -5.87
C LYS A 319 -8.33 -13.93 -6.04
N SER A 320 -8.30 -14.86 -5.09
CA SER A 320 -7.40 -16.00 -5.11
C SER A 320 -8.01 -17.20 -4.40
N ASN A 321 -7.50 -18.40 -4.71
CA ASN A 321 -7.83 -19.66 -4.04
C ASN A 321 -7.06 -19.82 -2.72
N GLU A 322 -6.17 -18.89 -2.41
CA GLU A 322 -5.44 -18.88 -1.15
C GLU A 322 -6.36 -18.53 0.03
N ARG A 323 -5.87 -18.82 1.24
CA ARG A 323 -6.60 -18.50 2.47
C ARG A 323 -6.94 -17.01 2.53
N GLU A 324 -8.18 -16.70 2.88
CA GLU A 324 -8.63 -15.32 3.06
C GLU A 324 -7.70 -14.55 4.01
N GLY A 325 -7.34 -13.33 3.61
CA GLY A 325 -6.48 -12.46 4.41
C GLY A 325 -4.98 -12.77 4.31
N LEU A 326 -4.58 -13.74 3.48
CA LEU A 326 -3.19 -14.08 3.22
C LEU A 326 -2.57 -13.12 2.21
N VAL A 327 -1.33 -12.70 2.45
CA VAL A 327 -0.59 -11.83 1.54
C VAL A 327 -0.04 -12.64 0.36
N LEU A 328 -0.52 -12.31 -0.84
CA LEU A 328 -0.09 -12.92 -2.11
C LEU A 328 1.22 -12.33 -2.60
N GLY A 329 1.43 -11.04 -2.36
CA GLY A 329 2.58 -10.33 -2.88
C GLY A 329 2.71 -8.93 -2.29
N ILE A 330 3.88 -8.35 -2.52
CA ILE A 330 4.25 -7.02 -2.06
C ILE A 330 4.98 -6.29 -3.18
N ALA A 331 4.69 -5.00 -3.34
CA ALA A 331 5.34 -4.10 -4.27
C ALA A 331 5.78 -2.83 -3.53
N PRO A 332 7.07 -2.46 -3.52
CA PRO A 332 8.23 -3.16 -4.11
C PRO A 332 8.48 -4.57 -3.55
N GLU A 333 9.20 -5.41 -4.29
CA GLU A 333 9.41 -6.82 -3.94
C GLU A 333 10.11 -7.02 -2.59
N ALA A 334 9.82 -8.14 -1.91
CA ALA A 334 10.49 -8.50 -0.66
C ALA A 334 12.01 -8.57 -0.86
N GLY A 335 12.76 -8.10 0.13
CA GLY A 335 14.23 -7.99 0.08
C GLY A 335 14.76 -6.78 -0.67
N SER A 336 13.91 -6.00 -1.36
CA SER A 336 14.34 -4.75 -1.99
C SER A 336 14.60 -3.66 -0.94
N LYS A 337 15.51 -2.74 -1.28
CA LYS A 337 15.87 -1.59 -0.45
C LYS A 337 14.88 -0.44 -0.69
N ALA A 338 14.26 0.06 0.38
CA ALA A 338 13.29 1.14 0.29
C ALA A 338 13.44 2.12 1.47
N ALA A 339 13.14 3.40 1.23
CA ALA A 339 13.07 4.40 2.29
C ALA A 339 11.79 4.24 3.13
N ALA A 340 11.80 4.78 4.34
CA ALA A 340 10.67 4.80 5.28
C ALA A 340 9.36 5.32 4.65
N GLY A 341 9.52 6.37 3.83
CA GLY A 341 8.41 7.10 3.21
C GLY A 341 7.91 6.53 1.90
N THR A 342 8.48 5.42 1.42
CA THR A 342 8.03 4.71 0.21
C THR A 342 6.69 4.05 0.48
N GLU A 343 5.75 4.22 -0.45
CA GLU A 343 4.46 3.52 -0.39
C GLU A 343 4.66 2.05 -0.76
N ILE A 344 4.30 1.17 0.15
CA ILE A 344 4.34 -0.28 -0.04
C ILE A 344 2.92 -0.76 -0.28
N THR A 345 2.70 -1.42 -1.42
CA THR A 345 1.43 -2.05 -1.74
C THR A 345 1.49 -3.53 -1.44
N VAL A 346 0.61 -3.96 -0.53
CA VAL A 346 0.45 -5.36 -0.11
C VAL A 346 -0.81 -5.90 -0.75
N THR A 347 -0.66 -6.94 -1.57
CA THR A 347 -1.79 -7.62 -2.21
C THR A 347 -2.26 -8.77 -1.31
N VAL A 348 -3.54 -8.74 -0.95
CA VAL A 348 -4.18 -9.69 -0.02
C VAL A 348 -5.19 -10.55 -0.78
N ALA A 349 -5.17 -11.85 -0.52
CA ALA A 349 -6.12 -12.81 -1.05
C ALA A 349 -7.52 -12.58 -0.49
N VAL A 350 -8.48 -12.43 -1.40
CA VAL A 350 -9.91 -12.53 -1.10
C VAL A 350 -10.48 -13.79 -1.77
N PRO A 351 -11.35 -14.55 -1.07
CA PRO A 351 -11.93 -15.77 -1.63
C PRO A 351 -12.90 -15.43 -2.77
N PHE A 352 -13.07 -16.37 -3.70
CA PHE A 352 -14.17 -16.30 -4.66
C PHE A 352 -15.50 -16.62 -3.97
N THR A 353 -16.55 -15.91 -4.35
CA THR A 353 -17.90 -16.05 -3.80
C THR A 353 -18.87 -16.45 -4.90
N VAL A 354 -19.71 -17.43 -4.61
CA VAL A 354 -20.74 -17.87 -5.56
C VAL A 354 -21.79 -16.76 -5.74
N PRO A 355 -22.02 -16.26 -6.97
CA PRO A 355 -23.03 -15.23 -7.20
C PRO A 355 -24.44 -15.76 -6.97
N ASP A 356 -25.35 -14.89 -6.50
CA ASP A 356 -26.77 -15.24 -6.40
C ASP A 356 -27.42 -15.32 -7.79
N VAL A 357 -27.73 -16.55 -8.19
CA VAL A 357 -28.38 -16.87 -9.47
C VAL A 357 -29.83 -17.33 -9.29
N LYS A 358 -30.39 -17.20 -8.08
CA LYS A 358 -31.76 -17.63 -7.78
C LYS A 358 -32.79 -16.85 -8.59
N GLY A 359 -33.78 -17.55 -9.12
CA GLY A 359 -34.85 -16.94 -9.92
C GLY A 359 -34.45 -16.61 -11.36
N LYS A 360 -33.21 -16.86 -11.77
CA LYS A 360 -32.76 -16.67 -13.15
C LYS A 360 -32.99 -17.92 -13.99
N THR A 361 -32.82 -17.80 -15.30
CA THR A 361 -32.81 -18.94 -16.21
C THR A 361 -31.47 -19.69 -16.14
N TRP A 362 -31.44 -20.97 -16.51
CA TRP A 362 -30.20 -21.76 -16.58
C TRP A 362 -29.12 -21.11 -17.46
N ASP A 363 -29.50 -20.50 -18.59
CA ASP A 363 -28.56 -19.85 -19.51
C ASP A 363 -27.87 -18.65 -18.86
N GLU A 364 -28.64 -17.81 -18.17
CA GLU A 364 -28.11 -16.66 -17.43
C GLU A 364 -27.26 -17.10 -16.23
N ALA A 365 -27.72 -18.11 -15.50
CA ALA A 365 -27.03 -18.64 -14.32
C ALA A 365 -25.68 -19.28 -14.69
N SER A 366 -25.66 -20.13 -15.71
CA SER A 366 -24.44 -20.78 -16.20
C SER A 366 -23.43 -19.75 -16.69
N LYS A 367 -23.88 -18.72 -17.43
CA LYS A 367 -23.00 -17.64 -17.87
C LYS A 367 -22.37 -16.86 -16.71
N MET A 368 -23.16 -16.43 -15.72
CA MET A 368 -22.61 -15.70 -14.57
C MET A 368 -21.62 -16.53 -13.77
N LEU A 369 -21.88 -17.84 -13.61
CA LEU A 369 -20.98 -18.75 -12.92
C LEU A 369 -19.68 -18.94 -13.71
N THR A 370 -19.75 -19.12 -15.02
CA THR A 370 -18.57 -19.25 -15.88
C THR A 370 -17.77 -17.95 -15.97
N ASP A 371 -18.42 -16.79 -16.02
CA ASP A 371 -17.77 -15.47 -16.00
C ASP A 371 -16.98 -15.23 -14.69
N GLU A 372 -17.45 -15.81 -13.59
CA GLU A 372 -16.78 -15.78 -12.28
C GLU A 372 -15.72 -16.89 -12.12
N GLY A 373 -15.58 -17.78 -13.12
CA GLY A 373 -14.57 -18.84 -13.15
C GLY A 373 -15.01 -20.18 -12.54
N TYR A 374 -16.30 -20.39 -12.31
CA TYR A 374 -16.86 -21.66 -11.81
C TYR A 374 -17.28 -22.60 -12.96
N GLU A 375 -17.38 -23.90 -12.65
CA GLU A 375 -17.89 -24.93 -13.57
C GLU A 375 -19.35 -25.29 -13.20
N PRO A 376 -20.36 -24.72 -13.88
CA PRO A 376 -21.76 -24.95 -13.54
C PRO A 376 -22.23 -26.34 -13.99
N VAL A 377 -22.83 -27.10 -13.07
CA VAL A 377 -23.45 -28.41 -13.34
C VAL A 377 -24.95 -28.31 -13.10
N VAL A 378 -25.76 -28.66 -14.10
CA VAL A 378 -27.22 -28.64 -13.95
C VAL A 378 -27.71 -29.86 -13.17
N SER A 379 -28.58 -29.63 -12.18
CA SER A 379 -29.36 -30.66 -11.50
C SER A 379 -30.83 -30.29 -11.57
N TYR A 380 -31.64 -31.21 -12.09
CA TYR A 380 -33.06 -30.97 -12.27
C TYR A 380 -33.86 -31.47 -11.06
N VAL A 381 -34.72 -30.62 -10.52
CA VAL A 381 -35.57 -30.94 -9.36
C VAL A 381 -37.02 -30.64 -9.71
N TYR A 382 -37.92 -31.61 -9.49
CA TYR A 382 -39.35 -31.40 -9.70
C TYR A 382 -39.93 -30.50 -8.61
N ASP A 383 -40.40 -29.32 -9.00
CA ASP A 383 -41.10 -28.38 -8.13
C ASP A 383 -42.17 -27.64 -8.94
N ASP A 384 -43.44 -27.97 -8.71
CA ASP A 384 -44.57 -27.34 -9.40
C ASP A 384 -44.95 -25.96 -8.78
N SER A 385 -44.27 -25.53 -7.71
CA SER A 385 -44.50 -24.22 -7.08
C SER A 385 -43.84 -23.08 -7.86
N VAL A 386 -42.87 -23.40 -8.72
CA VAL A 386 -42.01 -22.45 -9.43
C VAL A 386 -42.08 -22.73 -10.94
N PRO A 387 -42.05 -21.71 -11.82
CA PRO A 387 -42.05 -21.95 -13.27
C PRO A 387 -40.89 -22.84 -13.71
N ALA A 388 -41.17 -23.79 -14.61
CA ALA A 388 -40.15 -24.67 -15.18
C ALA A 388 -39.02 -23.87 -15.84
N GLY A 389 -37.79 -24.32 -15.65
CA GLY A 389 -36.57 -23.66 -16.15
C GLY A 389 -36.01 -22.56 -15.24
N THR A 390 -36.64 -22.31 -14.09
CA THR A 390 -36.16 -21.34 -13.10
C THR A 390 -35.16 -21.97 -12.14
N VAL A 391 -34.07 -21.29 -11.82
CA VAL A 391 -33.10 -21.73 -10.81
C VAL A 391 -33.68 -21.56 -9.40
N LEU A 392 -33.75 -22.67 -8.67
CA LEU A 392 -34.19 -22.73 -7.27
C LEU A 392 -33.08 -22.29 -6.30
N GLY A 393 -31.84 -22.63 -6.64
CA GLY A 393 -30.65 -22.32 -5.86
C GLY A 393 -29.42 -23.04 -6.40
N THR A 394 -28.30 -22.88 -5.69
CA THR A 394 -27.02 -23.50 -6.00
C THR A 394 -26.47 -24.24 -4.79
N THR A 395 -25.65 -25.25 -5.05
CA THR A 395 -24.82 -25.92 -4.06
C THR A 395 -23.38 -25.86 -4.55
N PRO A 396 -22.47 -25.15 -3.87
CA PRO A 396 -22.66 -24.39 -2.63
C PRO A 396 -23.62 -23.17 -2.77
N GLU A 397 -24.18 -22.72 -1.63
CA GLU A 397 -25.19 -21.65 -1.58
C GLU A 397 -24.67 -20.31 -2.14
N ALA A 398 -25.56 -19.40 -2.48
CA ALA A 398 -25.19 -18.04 -2.85
C ALA A 398 -24.34 -17.39 -1.74
N ASP A 399 -23.37 -16.57 -2.12
CA ASP A 399 -22.37 -15.94 -1.25
C ASP A 399 -21.44 -16.90 -0.49
N ALA A 400 -21.57 -18.22 -0.69
CA ALA A 400 -20.63 -19.17 -0.14
C ALA A 400 -19.24 -19.00 -0.77
N LYS A 401 -18.21 -19.15 0.06
CA LYS A 401 -16.81 -19.13 -0.36
C LYS A 401 -16.47 -20.46 -1.03
N ALA A 402 -16.04 -20.41 -2.28
CA ALA A 402 -15.68 -21.59 -3.06
C ALA A 402 -14.52 -21.26 -3.99
N ASP A 403 -13.60 -22.20 -4.21
CA ASP A 403 -12.41 -21.97 -5.04
C ASP A 403 -12.79 -21.74 -6.52
N SER A 404 -12.00 -20.94 -7.22
CA SER A 404 -12.10 -20.80 -8.67
C SER A 404 -11.91 -22.16 -9.34
N GLY A 405 -12.75 -22.45 -10.34
CA GLY A 405 -12.78 -23.73 -11.05
C GLY A 405 -13.52 -24.84 -10.30
N SER A 406 -14.07 -24.57 -9.12
CA SER A 406 -14.93 -25.55 -8.44
C SER A 406 -16.25 -25.75 -9.17
N THR A 407 -16.82 -26.95 -9.02
CA THR A 407 -18.10 -27.30 -9.61
C THR A 407 -19.25 -26.76 -8.76
N VAL A 408 -20.10 -25.94 -9.36
CA VAL A 408 -21.30 -25.38 -8.72
C VAL A 408 -22.51 -26.10 -9.27
N THR A 409 -23.22 -26.86 -8.44
CA THR A 409 -24.43 -27.54 -8.85
C THR A 409 -25.60 -26.56 -8.79
N VAL A 410 -26.24 -26.30 -9.93
CA VAL A 410 -27.39 -25.42 -10.05
C VAL A 410 -28.66 -26.27 -10.08
N SER A 411 -29.54 -26.08 -9.09
CA SER A 411 -30.83 -26.75 -9.04
C SER A 411 -31.84 -25.98 -9.87
N VAL A 412 -32.28 -26.56 -11.00
CA VAL A 412 -33.28 -25.97 -11.90
C VAL A 412 -34.62 -26.67 -11.69
N ALA A 413 -35.68 -25.88 -11.54
CA ALA A 413 -37.03 -26.38 -11.41
C ALA A 413 -37.50 -27.04 -12.71
N LEU A 414 -37.93 -28.29 -12.63
CA LEU A 414 -38.79 -28.93 -13.62
C LEU A 414 -40.23 -28.90 -13.12
N SER A 415 -41.17 -28.62 -14.03
CA SER A 415 -42.59 -28.86 -13.74
C SER A 415 -43.01 -30.16 -14.43
N ARG A 416 -43.52 -31.09 -13.62
CA ARG A 416 -44.11 -32.33 -14.13
C ARG A 416 -45.33 -32.03 -14.98
N GLY A 417 -46.10 -31.01 -14.61
CA GLY A 417 -47.24 -30.54 -15.41
C GLY A 417 -46.82 -30.08 -16.80
N ALA A 418 -45.81 -29.22 -16.90
CA ALA A 418 -45.33 -28.71 -18.20
C ALA A 418 -44.76 -29.83 -19.09
N GLU A 419 -44.07 -30.80 -18.51
CA GLU A 419 -43.54 -31.98 -19.22
C GLU A 419 -44.69 -32.83 -19.80
N LEU A 420 -45.70 -33.15 -18.99
CA LEU A 420 -46.84 -33.97 -19.43
C LEU A 420 -47.75 -33.22 -20.42
N GLU A 421 -47.89 -31.91 -20.28
CA GLU A 421 -48.61 -31.08 -21.27
C GLU A 421 -47.90 -31.10 -22.63
N GLN A 422 -46.57 -30.96 -22.67
CA GLN A 422 -45.80 -31.08 -23.92
C GLN A 422 -45.85 -32.51 -24.50
N ALA A 423 -45.80 -33.54 -23.67
CA ALA A 423 -45.94 -34.93 -24.10
C ALA A 423 -47.32 -35.18 -24.73
N ALA A 424 -48.39 -34.66 -24.10
CA ALA A 424 -49.75 -34.74 -24.62
C ALA A 424 -49.91 -33.99 -25.95
N LEU A 425 -49.38 -32.78 -26.06
CA LEU A 425 -49.37 -32.00 -27.31
C LEU A 425 -48.62 -32.74 -28.42
N SER A 426 -47.46 -33.32 -28.11
CA SER A 426 -46.65 -34.08 -29.06
C SER A 426 -47.36 -35.34 -29.54
N TYR A 427 -48.01 -36.08 -28.62
CA TYR A 427 -48.80 -37.26 -28.96
C TYR A 427 -49.99 -36.92 -29.86
N LEU A 428 -50.80 -35.93 -29.48
CA LEU A 428 -51.98 -35.52 -30.24
C LEU A 428 -51.61 -34.89 -31.59
N GLY A 429 -50.52 -34.13 -31.64
CA GLY A 429 -49.94 -33.60 -32.87
C GLY A 429 -49.45 -34.70 -33.80
N GLY A 430 -48.76 -35.72 -33.26
CA GLY A 430 -48.36 -36.90 -34.03
C GLY A 430 -49.54 -37.68 -34.62
N LEU A 431 -50.66 -37.78 -33.89
CA LEU A 431 -51.89 -38.37 -34.42
C LEU A 431 -52.49 -37.54 -35.56
N ARG A 432 -52.52 -36.21 -35.42
CA ARG A 432 -52.96 -35.30 -36.48
C ARG A 432 -52.11 -35.47 -37.74
N ASP A 433 -50.79 -35.46 -37.59
CA ASP A 433 -49.85 -35.48 -38.71
C ASP A 433 -49.80 -36.86 -39.39
N SER A 434 -50.00 -37.95 -38.64
CA SER A 434 -50.09 -39.31 -39.18
C SER A 434 -51.46 -39.70 -39.73
N GLY A 435 -52.50 -38.88 -39.47
CA GLY A 435 -53.89 -39.22 -39.81
C GLY A 435 -54.46 -40.38 -38.98
N SER A 436 -53.87 -40.65 -37.82
CA SER A 436 -54.32 -41.69 -36.89
C SER A 436 -55.48 -41.19 -36.02
N THR A 437 -56.30 -42.11 -35.52
CA THR A 437 -57.46 -41.76 -34.68
C THR A 437 -57.18 -41.91 -33.19
N VAL A 438 -57.73 -41.04 -32.36
CA VAL A 438 -57.79 -41.18 -30.90
C VAL A 438 -59.17 -41.63 -30.46
N THR A 439 -59.25 -42.56 -29.50
CA THR A 439 -60.53 -43.02 -28.94
C THR A 439 -60.85 -42.22 -27.68
N VAL A 440 -61.97 -41.50 -27.69
CA VAL A 440 -62.47 -40.72 -26.53
C VAL A 440 -63.91 -41.14 -26.25
N GLY A 441 -64.21 -41.57 -25.03
CA GLY A 441 -65.55 -42.06 -24.67
C GLY A 441 -66.09 -43.19 -25.56
N GLY A 442 -65.21 -44.06 -26.08
CA GLY A 442 -65.57 -45.21 -26.93
C GLY A 442 -65.83 -44.90 -28.41
N THR A 443 -65.61 -43.66 -28.86
CA THR A 443 -65.69 -43.27 -30.29
C THR A 443 -64.31 -42.86 -30.79
N ALA A 444 -63.92 -43.33 -31.98
CA ALA A 444 -62.67 -42.94 -32.64
C ALA A 444 -62.84 -41.58 -33.33
N TYR A 445 -61.90 -40.66 -33.13
CA TYR A 445 -61.86 -39.34 -33.77
C TYR A 445 -60.56 -39.15 -34.52
N LEU A 446 -60.66 -38.66 -35.77
CA LEU A 446 -59.52 -38.16 -36.53
C LEU A 446 -59.21 -36.73 -36.07
N VAL A 447 -58.02 -36.51 -35.51
CA VAL A 447 -57.61 -35.20 -34.97
C VAL A 447 -57.35 -34.23 -36.12
N GLU A 448 -58.06 -33.11 -36.17
CA GLU A 448 -57.81 -32.01 -37.12
C GLU A 448 -56.99 -30.88 -36.46
N SER A 449 -57.31 -30.52 -35.22
CA SER A 449 -56.55 -29.57 -34.42
C SER A 449 -56.56 -29.93 -32.93
N VAL A 450 -55.53 -29.48 -32.22
CA VAL A 450 -55.45 -29.54 -30.76
C VAL A 450 -55.72 -28.13 -30.24
N ASP A 451 -56.79 -27.96 -29.47
CA ASP A 451 -57.29 -26.65 -29.04
C ASP A 451 -56.71 -26.24 -27.68
N ALA A 452 -56.64 -27.18 -26.74
CA ALA A 452 -56.08 -26.95 -25.40
C ALA A 452 -55.58 -28.25 -24.78
N VAL A 453 -54.53 -28.15 -23.98
CA VAL A 453 -54.04 -29.22 -23.10
C VAL A 453 -53.74 -28.58 -21.75
N LYS A 454 -54.12 -29.23 -20.66
CA LYS A 454 -53.91 -28.74 -19.29
C LYS A 454 -53.61 -29.90 -18.35
N TYR A 455 -52.65 -29.71 -17.46
CA TYR A 455 -52.37 -30.63 -16.37
C TYR A 455 -53.42 -30.52 -15.26
N GLU A 456 -54.02 -31.65 -14.89
CA GLU A 456 -55.05 -31.75 -13.84
C GLU A 456 -54.48 -32.27 -12.50
N GLY A 457 -53.18 -32.60 -12.45
CA GLY A 457 -52.54 -33.24 -11.30
C GLY A 457 -52.53 -34.76 -11.37
N GLY A 458 -51.71 -35.41 -10.52
CA GLY A 458 -51.69 -36.87 -10.37
C GLY A 458 -51.42 -37.62 -11.67
N GLU A 459 -50.44 -37.17 -12.47
CA GLU A 459 -50.09 -37.75 -13.77
C GLU A 459 -51.23 -37.71 -14.81
N THR A 460 -52.21 -36.82 -14.66
CA THR A 460 -53.33 -36.70 -15.60
C THR A 460 -53.30 -35.36 -16.33
N THR A 461 -53.44 -35.39 -17.66
CA THR A 461 -53.66 -34.18 -18.48
C THR A 461 -55.02 -34.21 -19.15
N SER A 462 -55.78 -33.13 -19.03
CA SER A 462 -56.98 -32.91 -19.83
C SER A 462 -56.58 -32.34 -21.19
N PHE A 463 -57.26 -32.74 -22.25
CA PHE A 463 -57.05 -32.20 -23.59
C PHE A 463 -58.38 -31.90 -24.26
N THR A 464 -58.35 -30.97 -25.20
CA THR A 464 -59.47 -30.62 -26.07
C THR A 464 -58.96 -30.61 -27.50
N ILE A 465 -59.58 -31.42 -28.36
CA ILE A 465 -59.28 -31.54 -29.77
C ILE A 465 -60.52 -31.24 -30.61
N THR A 466 -60.30 -30.76 -31.82
CA THR A 466 -61.33 -30.71 -32.84
C THR A 466 -61.03 -31.80 -33.86
N GLY A 467 -62.02 -32.66 -34.10
CA GLY A 467 -61.84 -33.82 -34.96
C GLY A 467 -63.13 -34.39 -35.52
N LYS A 468 -63.00 -35.24 -36.54
CA LYS A 468 -64.13 -35.94 -37.18
C LYS A 468 -64.28 -37.31 -36.57
N ALA A 469 -65.49 -37.64 -36.11
CA ALA A 469 -65.79 -38.99 -35.66
C ALA A 469 -65.63 -39.97 -36.83
N VAL A 470 -64.90 -41.05 -36.62
CA VAL A 470 -64.69 -42.10 -37.61
C VAL A 470 -65.51 -43.30 -37.18
N THR A 471 -66.36 -43.81 -38.06
CA THR A 471 -67.11 -45.04 -37.84
C THR A 471 -67.06 -45.87 -39.10
N SER A 472 -66.79 -47.18 -38.96
CA SER A 472 -66.88 -48.10 -40.08
C SER A 472 -68.31 -48.64 -40.16
N LEU A 473 -68.99 -48.37 -41.28
CA LEU A 473 -70.25 -49.00 -41.63
C LEU A 473 -70.01 -49.85 -42.89
N ASP A 474 -70.35 -51.13 -42.83
CA ASP A 474 -70.26 -52.07 -43.96
C ASP A 474 -68.87 -52.13 -44.65
N GLY A 475 -67.79 -51.91 -43.88
CA GLY A 475 -66.41 -51.95 -44.37
C GLY A 475 -65.93 -50.64 -45.02
N GLU A 476 -66.75 -49.60 -45.05
CA GLU A 476 -66.40 -48.27 -45.55
C GLU A 476 -66.20 -47.29 -44.37
N THR A 477 -65.14 -46.50 -44.41
CA THR A 477 -64.81 -45.53 -43.35
C THR A 477 -65.64 -44.27 -43.55
N VAL A 478 -66.63 -44.04 -42.69
CA VAL A 478 -67.47 -42.85 -42.73
C VAL A 478 -66.95 -41.81 -41.74
N TYR A 479 -66.71 -40.59 -42.25
CA TYR A 479 -66.31 -39.45 -41.44
C TYR A 479 -67.53 -38.60 -41.08
N GLY A 480 -67.76 -38.41 -39.78
CA GLY A 480 -68.77 -37.50 -39.26
C GLY A 480 -68.39 -36.02 -39.40
N SER A 481 -69.27 -35.14 -38.94
CA SER A 481 -68.98 -33.71 -38.84
C SER A 481 -67.87 -33.44 -37.83
N SER A 482 -67.05 -32.42 -38.11
CA SER A 482 -66.02 -31.95 -37.17
C SER A 482 -66.67 -31.43 -35.89
N LYS A 483 -66.23 -31.94 -34.75
CA LYS A 483 -66.73 -31.55 -33.42
C LYS A 483 -65.57 -31.44 -32.44
N GLN A 484 -65.69 -30.49 -31.52
CA GLN A 484 -64.77 -30.38 -30.40
C GLN A 484 -65.07 -31.49 -29.38
N LYS A 485 -64.02 -32.14 -28.91
CA LYS A 485 -64.07 -33.20 -27.90
C LYS A 485 -62.96 -33.01 -26.88
N SER A 486 -63.35 -33.11 -25.62
CA SER A 486 -62.43 -33.12 -24.50
C SER A 486 -62.31 -34.53 -23.95
N GLY A 487 -61.10 -34.88 -23.53
CA GLY A 487 -60.77 -36.13 -22.89
C GLY A 487 -59.65 -35.93 -21.87
N ALA A 488 -59.21 -37.02 -21.25
CA ALA A 488 -58.05 -37.01 -20.37
C ALA A 488 -57.07 -38.12 -20.74
N ILE A 489 -55.78 -37.85 -20.59
CA ILE A 489 -54.69 -38.81 -20.72
C ILE A 489 -54.11 -39.01 -19.33
N VAL A 490 -54.09 -40.26 -18.88
CA VAL A 490 -53.36 -40.66 -17.67
C VAL A 490 -52.00 -41.17 -18.12
N TRP A 491 -50.95 -40.61 -17.54
CA TRP A 491 -49.56 -40.92 -17.83
C TRP A 491 -49.00 -41.85 -16.76
N THR A 492 -47.94 -42.58 -17.09
CA THR A 492 -47.11 -43.28 -16.11
C THR A 492 -45.93 -42.39 -15.69
N SER A 493 -45.21 -42.80 -14.64
CA SER A 493 -43.97 -42.16 -14.19
C SER A 493 -42.92 -42.03 -15.31
N ASP A 494 -42.91 -42.94 -16.28
CA ASP A 494 -41.98 -42.97 -17.42
C ASP A 494 -42.49 -42.19 -18.65
N ASN A 495 -43.51 -41.33 -18.47
CA ASN A 495 -44.17 -40.56 -19.54
C ASN A 495 -44.83 -41.42 -20.63
N ALA A 496 -45.19 -42.67 -20.33
CA ALA A 496 -46.00 -43.48 -21.24
C ALA A 496 -47.49 -43.26 -20.97
N ILE A 497 -48.32 -43.44 -22.00
CA ILE A 497 -49.78 -43.32 -21.87
C ILE A 497 -50.32 -44.57 -21.18
N ALA A 498 -50.83 -44.41 -19.96
CA ALA A 498 -51.48 -45.49 -19.21
C ALA A 498 -52.92 -45.72 -19.71
N SER A 499 -53.68 -44.63 -19.92
CA SER A 499 -55.04 -44.71 -20.46
C SER A 499 -55.48 -43.37 -21.05
N ILE A 500 -56.47 -43.42 -21.94
CA ILE A 500 -57.14 -42.25 -22.52
C ILE A 500 -58.64 -42.42 -22.31
N SER A 501 -59.31 -41.41 -21.76
CA SER A 501 -60.75 -41.42 -21.45
C SER A 501 -61.52 -40.37 -22.23
#